data_AF-A0A7X7QHK5-F1
#
_entry.id   AF-A0A7X7QHK5-F1
#
_cell.length_a   1.000
_cell.length_b   1.000
_cell.length_c   1.000
_cell.angle_alpha   90.00
_cell.angle_beta   90.00
_cell.angle_gamma   90.00
#
_symmetry.space_group_name_H-M   'P 1'
#
loop_
_entity.id
_entity.type
_entity.pdbx_description
1 polymer ?
#
loop_
_entity_poly.entity_id
_entity_poly.type
_entity_poly.pdbx_seq_one_letter_code
_entity_poly.pdbx_strand_id
1 'polypeptide(L)' 'MTPERIEQLKREYTGRRVLVDESRPELARLAGTPGRVVTVNFNGNALVQFEGRDASWHEIDPAYLKLEPSP' A
#
# COMPACT_ATOMS: atom_id res chain seq x y z
N MET A 1 -15.87 7.54 -1.42
CA MET A 1 -15.47 6.35 -2.19
C MET A 1 -16.68 5.42 -2.34
N THR A 2 -16.86 4.74 -3.48
CA THR A 2 -18.00 3.81 -3.69
C THR A 2 -17.60 2.35 -3.37
N PRO A 3 -18.55 1.46 -3.02
CA PRO A 3 -18.27 0.05 -2.81
C PRO A 3 -17.60 -0.62 -4.02
N GLU A 4 -18.05 -0.31 -5.23
CA GLU A 4 -17.47 -0.83 -6.47
C GLU A 4 -16.00 -0.44 -6.63
N ARG A 5 -15.64 0.80 -6.25
CA ARG A 5 -14.26 1.28 -6.28
C ARG A 5 -13.40 0.57 -5.25
N ILE A 6 -13.93 0.30 -4.05
CA ILE A 6 -13.20 -0.46 -3.01
C ILE A 6 -12.90 -1.87 -3.50
N GLU A 7 -13.89 -2.54 -4.10
CA GLU A 7 -13.70 -3.89 -4.64
C GLU A 7 -12.70 -3.92 -5.80
N GLN A 8 -12.66 -2.87 -6.63
CA GLN A 8 -11.61 -2.72 -7.65
C GLN A 8 -10.22 -2.57 -7.01
N LEU A 9 -10.07 -1.69 -6.02
CA LEU A 9 -8.81 -1.49 -5.31
C LEU A 9 -8.34 -2.76 -4.61
N LYS A 10 -9.24 -3.52 -3.98
CA LYS A 10 -8.92 -4.83 -3.40
C LYS A 10 -8.33 -5.77 -4.44
N ARG A 11 -8.95 -5.89 -5.62
CA ARG A 11 -8.46 -6.76 -6.71
C ARG A 11 -7.11 -6.30 -7.27
N GLU A 12 -6.91 -5.00 -7.36
CA GLU A 12 -5.71 -4.41 -7.96
C GLU A 12 -4.49 -4.51 -7.03
N TYR A 13 -4.68 -4.28 -5.74
CA TYR A 13 -3.57 -4.12 -4.80
C TYR A 13 -3.34 -5.32 -3.88
N THR A 14 -4.37 -6.07 -3.49
CA THR A 14 -4.21 -7.11 -2.45
C THR A 14 -3.20 -8.16 -2.89
N GLY A 15 -2.22 -8.45 -2.02
CA GLY A 15 -1.16 -9.41 -2.27
C GLY A 15 -0.06 -8.91 -3.21
N ARG A 16 -0.10 -7.66 -3.69
CA ARG A 16 0.96 -7.06 -4.51
C ARG A 16 2.08 -6.48 -3.63
N ARG A 17 3.30 -6.49 -4.18
CA ARG A 17 4.41 -5.69 -3.65
C ARG A 17 4.28 -4.25 -4.11
N VAL A 18 4.54 -3.32 -3.20
CA VAL A 18 4.42 -1.88 -3.40
C VAL A 18 5.60 -1.15 -2.77
N LEU A 19 5.92 0.01 -3.34
CA LEU A 19 6.75 1.03 -2.71
C LEU A 19 5.89 2.25 -2.40
N VAL A 20 6.28 3.03 -1.40
CA VAL A 20 5.62 4.31 -1.10
C VAL A 20 6.09 5.42 -2.03
N ASP A 21 5.24 6.42 -2.24
CA ASP A 21 5.64 7.68 -2.84
C ASP A 21 6.41 8.55 -1.83
N GLU A 22 7.70 8.78 -2.11
CA GLU A 22 8.60 9.57 -1.26
C GLU A 22 8.31 11.08 -1.26
N SER A 23 7.45 11.58 -2.15
CA SER A 23 7.01 12.98 -2.15
C SER A 23 6.14 13.32 -0.93
N ARG A 24 5.69 12.31 -0.17
CA ARG A 24 4.91 12.45 1.06
C ARG A 24 5.83 12.43 2.28
N PRO A 25 5.99 13.55 3.02
CA PRO A 25 6.88 13.63 4.18
C PRO A 25 6.60 12.55 5.24
N GLU A 26 5.33 12.18 5.43
CA GLU A 26 4.89 11.15 6.37
C GLU A 26 5.28 9.72 5.95
N LEU A 27 5.48 9.49 4.65
CA LEU A 27 5.93 8.21 4.09
C LEU A 27 7.43 8.16 3.83
N ALA A 28 8.14 9.29 3.93
CA ALA A 28 9.58 9.38 3.64
C ALA A 28 10.42 8.36 4.45
N ARG A 29 10.01 8.03 5.68
CA ARG A 29 10.68 7.00 6.51
C ARG A 29 10.55 5.56 5.96
N LEU A 30 9.57 5.32 5.09
CA LEU A 30 9.31 4.05 4.42
C LEU A 30 9.83 4.04 2.98
N ALA A 31 10.39 5.16 2.50
CA ALA A 31 10.91 5.28 1.14
C ALA A 31 12.00 4.23 0.88
N GLY A 32 11.93 3.58 -0.29
CA GLY A 32 12.83 2.49 -0.66
C GLY A 32 12.61 1.17 0.11
N THR A 33 11.67 1.10 1.05
CA THR A 33 11.34 -0.13 1.76
C THR A 33 10.15 -0.82 1.08
N PRO A 34 10.31 -2.03 0.55
CA PRO A 34 9.19 -2.76 -0.04
C PRO A 34 8.13 -3.12 1.00
N GLY A 35 6.86 -3.01 0.60
CA GLY A 35 5.72 -3.47 1.37
C GLY A 35 4.84 -4.42 0.59
N ARG A 36 4.08 -5.25 1.30
CA ARG A 36 3.04 -6.11 0.72
C ARG A 36 1.68 -5.62 1.20
N VAL A 37 0.77 -5.38 0.25
CA VAL A 37 -0.61 -5.04 0.59
C VAL A 37 -1.32 -6.28 1.11
N VAL A 38 -1.86 -6.20 2.32
CA VAL A 38 -2.60 -7.29 2.95
C VAL A 38 -4.08 -7.23 2.60
N THR A 39 -4.65 -6.03 2.58
CA THR A 39 -6.06 -5.79 2.22
C THR A 39 -6.30 -4.31 1.92
N VAL A 40 -7.46 -3.99 1.37
CA VAL A 40 -7.99 -2.61 1.29
C VAL A 40 -9.24 -2.52 2.16
N ASN A 41 -9.24 -1.58 3.10
CA ASN A 41 -10.33 -1.41 4.06
C ASN A 41 -11.53 -0.64 3.45
N PHE A 42 -12.62 -0.50 4.20
CA PHE A 42 -13.83 0.18 3.72
C PHE A 42 -13.68 1.69 3.53
N ASN A 43 -12.60 2.30 4.03
CA ASN A 43 -12.27 3.69 3.76
C ASN A 43 -11.52 3.86 2.43
N GLY A 44 -11.10 2.75 1.80
CA GLY A 44 -10.30 2.76 0.57
C GLY A 44 -8.79 2.72 0.80
N ASN A 45 -8.33 2.67 2.04
CA ASN A 45 -6.90 2.62 2.34
C ASN A 45 -6.38 1.19 2.22
N ALA A 46 -5.19 1.04 1.63
CA ALA A 46 -4.45 -0.20 1.63
C ALA A 46 -3.72 -0.38 2.95
N LEU A 47 -3.94 -1.51 3.60
CA LEU A 47 -3.17 -1.95 4.74
C LEU A 47 -1.90 -2.64 4.23
N VAL A 48 -0.76 -2.00 4.42
CA VAL A 48 0.54 -2.45 3.90
C VAL A 48 1.41 -2.92 5.05
N GLN A 49 1.96 -4.13 4.90
CA GLN A 49 2.99 -4.66 5.78
C GLN A 49 4.36 -4.43 5.12
N PHE A 50 5.23 -3.65 5.75
CA PHE A 50 6.57 -3.36 5.23
C PHE A 50 7.59 -4.42 5.66
N GLU A 51 8.49 -4.77 4.74
CA GLU A 51 9.64 -5.62 5.01
C GLU A 51 10.64 -4.83 5.89
N GLY A 52 10.86 -5.27 7.12
CA GLY A 52 11.72 -4.56 8.07
C GLY A 52 11.80 -5.28 9.40
N ARG A 53 12.63 -4.77 10.31
CA ARG A 53 12.94 -5.43 11.60
C ARG A 53 11.69 -5.67 12.47
N ASP A 54 10.70 -4.79 12.36
CA ASP A 54 9.50 -4.80 13.22
C ASP A 54 8.20 -5.16 12.49
N ALA A 55 8.27 -5.59 11.21
CA ALA A 55 7.12 -5.99 10.39
C ALA A 55 5.89 -5.06 10.55
N SER A 56 6.13 -3.74 10.49
CA SER A 56 5.13 -2.73 10.79
C SER A 56 4.02 -2.65 9.74
N TRP A 57 2.80 -2.37 10.21
CA TRP A 57 1.60 -2.24 9.39
C TRP A 57 1.21 -0.76 9.29
N HIS A 58 0.90 -0.29 8.08
CA HIS A 58 0.49 1.09 7.83
C HIS A 58 -0.72 1.13 6.90
N GLU A 59 -1.69 1.97 7.21
CA GLU A 59 -2.79 2.27 6.30
C GLU A 59 -2.37 3.43 5.38
N ILE A 60 -2.35 3.20 4.07
CA ILE A 60 -1.88 4.16 3.07
C ILE A 60 -2.92 4.25 1.96
N ASP A 61 -3.20 5.47 1.49
CA ASP A 61 -4.02 5.67 0.29
C ASP A 61 -3.32 5.00 -0.91
N PRO A 62 -3.99 4.10 -1.66
CA PRO A 62 -3.41 3.45 -2.84
C PRO A 62 -2.82 4.42 -3.87
N ALA A 63 -3.27 5.68 -3.92
CA ALA A 63 -2.72 6.73 -4.78
C ALA A 63 -1.26 7.09 -4.44
N TYR A 64 -0.79 6.77 -3.24
CA TYR A 64 0.60 6.95 -2.80
C TYR A 64 1.40 5.64 -2.80
N LEU A 65 0.85 4.59 -3.40
CA LEU A 65 1.52 3.31 -3.57
C LEU A 65 1.87 3.09 -5.04
N LYS A 66 3.12 2.73 -5.27
CA LYS A 66 3.63 2.34 -6.59
C LYS A 66 3.75 0.82 -6.61
N LEU A 67 2.96 0.15 -7.46
CA LEU A 67 3.08 -1.29 -7.68
C LEU A 67 4.47 -1.59 -8.23
N GLU A 68 5.21 -2.49 -7.58
CA GLU A 68 6.45 -2.98 -8.17
C GLU A 68 6.10 -3.86 -9.38
N PRO A 69 6.77 -3.65 -10.53
CA PRO A 69 6.68 -4.61 -11.62
C PRO A 69 7.24 -5.94 -11.12
N SER A 70 6.47 -7.02 -11.27
CA SER A 70 7.02 -8.35 -11.11
C SER A 70 8.09 -8.55 -12.20
N PRO A 71 9.29 -9.05 -11.87
CA PRO A 71 10.30 -9.40 -12.88
C PRO A 71 9.79 -10.45 -13.85
#